data_AF-A0A938MNY3-F1
#
_entry.id   AF-A0A938MNY3-F1
#
_cell.length_a   1.000
_cell.length_b   1.000
_cell.length_c   1.000
_cell.angle_alpha   90.00
_cell.angle_beta   90.00
_cell.angle_gamma   90.00
#
_symmetry.space_group_name_H-M   'P 1'
#
loop_
_entity.id
_entity.type
_entity.pdbx_description
1 polymer ?
#
loop_
_entity_poly.entity_id
_entity_poly.type
_entity_poly.pdbx_seq_one_letter_code
_entity_poly.pdbx_strand_id
1 'polypeptide(L)'
;HGRYLLIDNDFTDTGAMQFYGTSVECIVAGNRGTRMQGFRGLGLWYHGFQPSWFCQFLDNRILEGNYYHFTSAADSLIDILGAKRGEYAGPLNLGTVVRRNQLDSNSHIKVSGTCRDVLVERNLVQNSETGLFISQKCSGVLQRENRFQNVKREVVDEEAMRKAAEERLKQFLGRQEPVAAWDFDTMTAGRFSDSSGNGFHAGLNGGVKAVAGGIRGQAANFDGTGYLKVDEPAVFNAPDVSISLWVKPATLRGRRGIIAKRYAGSAAPFVLSHSGAAVGFEATDEDNKWSFNFVSKPALKEGQWAHVAAVLQQGVGVTLYVNGQPIAEKKNPAPRATNDQPLILGREAWGGDPPKGDTPGFFIGLLDEVKVWARALTPAEVQGEFEKGAQPK
;
A
#
# COMPACT_ATOMS: atom_id res chain seq x y z
N HIS A 1 -28.03 30.41 -18.10
CA HIS A 1 -28.73 29.17 -17.68
C HIS A 1 -27.68 28.24 -17.08
N GLY A 2 -27.84 27.74 -15.85
CA GLY A 2 -26.84 26.87 -15.20
C GLY A 2 -26.64 27.01 -13.68
N ARG A 3 -27.36 27.95 -13.03
CA ARG A 3 -27.40 28.09 -11.56
C ARG A 3 -28.65 27.41 -11.03
N TYR A 4 -28.48 26.39 -10.21
CA TYR A 4 -29.59 25.64 -9.61
C TYR A 4 -29.55 25.71 -8.09
N LEU A 5 -30.73 25.78 -7.49
CA LEU A 5 -30.94 25.63 -6.06
C LEU A 5 -31.75 24.36 -5.85
N LEU A 6 -31.21 23.42 -5.08
CA LEU A 6 -31.94 22.24 -4.63
C LEU A 6 -31.98 22.27 -3.09
N ILE A 7 -33.15 22.62 -2.58
CA ILE A 7 -33.33 22.93 -1.17
C ILE A 7 -34.44 22.10 -0.54
N ASP A 8 -34.21 21.62 0.69
CA ASP A 8 -35.22 21.01 1.57
C ASP A 8 -36.00 19.84 0.96
N ASN A 9 -35.31 18.96 0.23
CA ASN A 9 -35.92 17.74 -0.34
C ASN A 9 -35.59 16.50 0.50
N ASP A 10 -36.48 15.52 0.46
CA ASP A 10 -36.28 14.18 1.00
C ASP A 10 -36.08 13.16 -0.13
N PHE A 11 -34.98 12.42 -0.07
CA PHE A 11 -34.63 11.35 -1.01
C PHE A 11 -34.59 10.02 -0.28
N THR A 12 -35.22 8.98 -0.83
CA THR A 12 -35.23 7.64 -0.26
C THR A 12 -35.14 6.59 -1.36
N ASP A 13 -34.31 5.56 -1.15
CA ASP A 13 -34.19 4.39 -2.05
C ASP A 13 -33.92 4.79 -3.52
N THR A 14 -32.97 5.70 -3.72
CA THR A 14 -32.69 6.31 -5.03
C THR A 14 -31.19 6.44 -5.35
N GLY A 15 -30.89 6.92 -6.55
CA GLY A 15 -29.54 7.22 -7.01
C GLY A 15 -28.91 8.42 -6.28
N ALA A 16 -27.90 9.02 -6.92
CA ALA A 16 -27.32 10.27 -6.44
C ALA A 16 -28.20 11.44 -6.87
N MET A 17 -28.33 12.43 -6.00
CA MET A 17 -28.48 13.80 -6.48
C MET A 17 -27.11 14.20 -7.01
N GLN A 18 -27.02 14.55 -8.30
CA GLN A 18 -25.73 14.86 -8.89
C GLN A 18 -25.80 16.05 -9.83
N PHE A 19 -24.86 16.97 -9.66
CA PHE A 19 -24.42 17.83 -10.74
C PHE A 19 -23.45 17.05 -11.61
N TYR A 20 -23.91 16.67 -12.80
CA TYR A 20 -23.14 15.89 -13.75
C TYR A 20 -22.50 16.80 -14.80
N GLY A 21 -21.45 17.52 -14.40
CA GLY A 21 -20.78 18.50 -15.24
C GLY A 21 -21.56 19.80 -15.46
N THR A 22 -20.86 20.83 -15.94
CA THR A 22 -21.40 22.16 -16.31
C THR A 22 -22.27 22.80 -15.21
N SER A 23 -21.90 22.61 -13.95
CA SER A 23 -22.56 23.25 -12.79
C SER A 23 -21.71 24.42 -12.33
N VAL A 24 -22.30 25.62 -12.31
CA VAL A 24 -21.58 26.83 -11.90
C VAL A 24 -22.47 27.59 -10.94
N GLU A 25 -21.96 27.84 -9.73
CA GLU A 25 -22.67 28.58 -8.67
C GLU A 25 -24.01 27.92 -8.28
N CYS A 26 -24.03 26.58 -8.23
CA CYS A 26 -25.20 25.82 -7.78
C CYS A 26 -25.14 25.53 -6.27
N ILE A 27 -26.31 25.37 -5.64
CA ILE A 27 -26.42 25.10 -4.20
C ILE A 27 -27.32 23.90 -3.95
N VAL A 28 -26.85 23.00 -3.09
CA VAL A 28 -27.57 21.84 -2.54
C VAL A 28 -27.65 22.03 -1.05
N ALA A 29 -28.83 22.37 -0.51
CA ALA A 29 -28.94 22.73 0.90
C ALA A 29 -30.14 22.12 1.63
N GLY A 30 -29.96 21.73 2.90
CA GLY A 30 -31.07 21.28 3.76
C GLY A 30 -31.73 19.97 3.35
N ASN A 31 -31.17 19.25 2.37
CA ASN A 31 -31.76 18.01 1.88
C ASN A 31 -31.48 16.83 2.81
N ARG A 32 -32.34 15.83 2.79
CA ARG A 32 -32.21 14.59 3.56
C ARG A 32 -32.18 13.38 2.65
N GLY A 33 -31.31 12.43 2.97
CA GLY A 33 -31.09 11.22 2.20
C GLY A 33 -31.12 9.96 3.06
N THR A 34 -31.90 8.97 2.66
CA THR A 34 -31.93 7.64 3.29
C THR A 34 -31.75 6.58 2.21
N ARG A 35 -30.74 5.71 2.35
CA ARG A 35 -30.44 4.65 1.37
C ARG A 35 -30.33 5.17 -0.06
N MET A 36 -29.53 6.22 -0.25
CA MET A 36 -29.32 6.88 -1.54
C MET A 36 -27.83 7.00 -1.85
N GLN A 37 -27.41 7.24 -3.09
CA GLN A 37 -25.95 7.35 -3.36
C GLN A 37 -25.27 8.60 -2.78
N GLY A 38 -26.07 9.56 -2.31
CA GLY A 38 -25.62 10.82 -1.74
C GLY A 38 -25.66 12.00 -2.71
N PHE A 39 -24.96 13.08 -2.36
CA PHE A 39 -24.97 14.37 -3.05
C PHE A 39 -23.64 14.60 -3.77
N ARG A 40 -23.67 14.84 -5.07
CA ARG A 40 -22.44 14.82 -5.89
C ARG A 40 -22.25 16.08 -6.72
N GLY A 41 -21.06 16.66 -6.65
CA GLY A 41 -20.59 17.77 -7.48
C GLY A 41 -19.49 17.27 -8.42
N LEU A 42 -19.89 16.82 -9.61
CA LEU A 42 -18.99 16.15 -10.55
C LEU A 42 -18.56 17.11 -11.65
N GLY A 43 -17.28 17.49 -11.63
CA GLY A 43 -16.59 18.09 -12.77
C GLY A 43 -15.99 16.98 -13.63
N LEU A 44 -16.38 16.91 -14.90
CA LEU A 44 -16.10 15.76 -15.75
C LEU A 44 -15.49 16.17 -17.08
N TRP A 45 -14.81 15.22 -17.71
CA TRP A 45 -14.56 15.24 -19.15
C TRP A 45 -15.51 14.25 -19.83
N TYR A 46 -16.51 14.76 -20.53
CA TYR A 46 -17.50 13.96 -21.26
C TYR A 46 -17.81 14.64 -22.59
N HIS A 47 -17.20 14.16 -23.67
CA HIS A 47 -17.20 14.81 -24.99
C HIS A 47 -16.75 16.29 -24.97
N GLY A 48 -15.98 16.69 -23.95
CA GLY A 48 -15.55 18.07 -23.70
C GLY A 48 -15.39 18.36 -22.21
N PHE A 49 -14.87 19.55 -21.89
CA PHE A 49 -14.72 20.01 -20.50
C PHE A 49 -16.08 20.42 -19.92
N GLN A 50 -16.51 19.75 -18.85
CA GLN A 50 -17.76 20.04 -18.17
C GLN A 50 -17.48 20.32 -16.68
N PRO A 51 -17.17 21.58 -16.32
CA PRO A 51 -16.71 21.91 -14.98
C PRO A 51 -17.83 21.91 -13.94
N SER A 52 -17.47 21.71 -12.68
CA SER A 52 -18.31 21.98 -11.52
C SER A 52 -17.62 23.03 -10.64
N TRP A 53 -18.00 24.29 -10.78
CA TRP A 53 -17.30 25.43 -10.17
C TRP A 53 -18.20 26.18 -9.18
N PHE A 54 -17.62 26.59 -8.06
CA PHE A 54 -18.27 27.41 -7.04
C PHE A 54 -19.59 26.83 -6.51
N CYS A 55 -19.69 25.49 -6.50
CA CYS A 55 -20.87 24.79 -6.00
C CYS A 55 -20.83 24.63 -4.48
N GLN A 56 -22.00 24.55 -3.86
CA GLN A 56 -22.11 24.49 -2.40
C GLN A 56 -23.02 23.35 -1.95
N PHE A 57 -22.58 22.61 -0.94
CA PHE A 57 -23.30 21.52 -0.28
C PHE A 57 -23.41 21.86 1.20
N LEU A 58 -24.57 22.34 1.62
CA LEU A 58 -24.78 22.98 2.90
C LEU A 58 -25.86 22.28 3.71
N ASP A 59 -25.63 21.99 4.98
CA ASP A 59 -26.72 21.57 5.89
C ASP A 59 -27.50 20.31 5.43
N ASN A 60 -26.94 19.49 4.54
CA ASN A 60 -27.58 18.26 4.08
C ASN A 60 -27.36 17.14 5.11
N ARG A 61 -28.28 16.19 5.17
CA ARG A 61 -28.21 15.04 6.06
C ARG A 61 -28.32 13.72 5.31
N ILE A 62 -27.38 12.80 5.55
CA ILE A 62 -27.48 11.39 5.14
C ILE A 62 -27.74 10.56 6.40
N LEU A 63 -28.89 9.90 6.49
CA LEU A 63 -29.31 9.13 7.67
C LEU A 63 -28.79 7.68 7.61
N GLU A 64 -29.10 6.99 6.51
CA GLU A 64 -28.64 5.63 6.24
C GLU A 64 -27.79 5.62 4.98
N GLY A 65 -26.48 5.45 5.15
CA GLY A 65 -25.52 5.58 4.05
C GLY A 65 -25.39 4.36 3.14
N ASN A 66 -26.15 3.29 3.35
CA ASN A 66 -26.07 2.10 2.51
C ASN A 66 -26.90 2.29 1.23
N TYR A 67 -26.29 2.18 0.05
CA TYR A 67 -27.05 2.12 -1.20
C TYR A 67 -26.68 0.92 -2.04
N TYR A 68 -27.61 0.53 -2.92
CA TYR A 68 -27.41 -0.51 -3.93
C TYR A 68 -27.44 0.13 -5.32
N HIS A 69 -26.43 -0.17 -6.13
CA HIS A 69 -26.39 0.25 -7.53
C HIS A 69 -26.03 -0.93 -8.41
N PHE A 70 -26.97 -1.34 -9.25
CA PHE A 70 -26.93 -2.60 -9.99
C PHE A 70 -26.66 -3.79 -9.06
N THR A 71 -25.47 -4.37 -9.11
CA THR A 71 -25.10 -5.59 -8.37
C THR A 71 -24.16 -5.33 -7.19
N SER A 72 -23.85 -4.07 -6.87
CA SER A 72 -22.95 -3.72 -5.77
C SER A 72 -23.61 -2.83 -4.72
N ALA A 73 -23.22 -3.06 -3.47
CA ALA A 73 -23.51 -2.17 -2.34
C ALA A 73 -22.31 -1.24 -2.09
N ALA A 74 -22.58 -0.01 -1.66
CA ALA A 74 -21.55 0.95 -1.30
C ALA A 74 -22.07 2.02 -0.32
N ASP A 75 -21.12 2.76 0.26
CA ASP A 75 -21.35 3.90 1.15
C ASP A 75 -21.81 5.14 0.38
N SER A 76 -22.73 5.89 0.96
CA SER A 76 -23.23 7.16 0.43
C SER A 76 -22.18 8.26 0.58
N LEU A 77 -22.16 9.19 -0.38
CA LEU A 77 -21.12 10.21 -0.42
C LEU A 77 -21.69 11.63 -0.49
N ILE A 78 -21.02 12.57 0.17
CA ILE A 78 -20.89 13.90 -0.41
C ILE A 78 -19.63 13.87 -1.27
N ASP A 79 -19.80 13.76 -2.59
CA ASP A 79 -18.70 13.51 -3.54
C ASP A 79 -18.37 14.76 -4.36
N ILE A 80 -17.17 15.28 -4.18
CA ILE A 80 -16.61 16.38 -4.93
C ILE A 80 -15.52 15.81 -5.84
N LEU A 81 -15.80 15.75 -7.14
CA LEU A 81 -14.95 15.06 -8.10
C LEU A 81 -14.51 15.98 -9.23
N GLY A 82 -13.21 15.97 -9.54
CA GLY A 82 -12.66 16.48 -10.81
C GLY A 82 -12.12 15.34 -11.67
N ALA A 83 -12.97 14.68 -12.46
CA ALA A 83 -12.56 13.55 -13.30
C ALA A 83 -11.93 14.00 -14.61
N LYS A 84 -10.61 14.22 -14.60
CA LYS A 84 -9.84 14.62 -15.78
C LYS A 84 -9.68 13.47 -16.78
N ARG A 85 -9.83 13.80 -18.08
CA ARG A 85 -9.28 13.05 -19.22
C ARG A 85 -8.64 14.03 -20.21
N GLY A 86 -7.63 13.57 -20.95
CA GLY A 86 -6.92 14.38 -21.94
C GLY A 86 -6.01 15.47 -21.34
N GLU A 87 -5.65 16.46 -22.15
CA GLU A 87 -4.53 17.38 -21.90
C GLU A 87 -4.84 18.55 -20.95
N TYR A 88 -6.10 18.82 -20.63
CA TYR A 88 -6.48 20.02 -19.84
C TYR A 88 -5.83 20.09 -18.46
N ALA A 89 -5.10 21.16 -18.20
CA ALA A 89 -4.31 21.33 -16.98
C ALA A 89 -5.11 21.93 -15.80
N GLY A 90 -6.31 22.47 -16.03
CA GLY A 90 -7.10 23.14 -15.00
C GLY A 90 -7.91 22.18 -14.10
N PRO A 91 -8.45 22.68 -12.99
CA PRO A 91 -9.34 21.91 -12.12
C PRO A 91 -10.72 21.77 -12.76
N LEU A 92 -11.24 20.54 -12.80
CA LEU A 92 -12.62 20.31 -13.23
C LEU A 92 -13.61 20.57 -12.10
N ASN A 93 -13.14 20.58 -10.85
CA ASN A 93 -13.91 21.07 -9.71
C ASN A 93 -13.13 22.16 -8.98
N LEU A 94 -13.73 23.34 -8.79
CA LEU A 94 -13.05 24.54 -8.27
C LEU A 94 -13.94 25.26 -7.27
N GLY A 95 -13.39 25.64 -6.11
CA GLY A 95 -14.07 26.57 -5.20
C GLY A 95 -15.31 25.99 -4.51
N THR A 96 -15.37 24.67 -4.33
CA THR A 96 -16.53 24.00 -3.73
C THR A 96 -16.56 24.16 -2.21
N VAL A 97 -17.74 24.42 -1.65
CA VAL A 97 -17.94 24.47 -0.19
C VAL A 97 -18.80 23.30 0.26
N VAL A 98 -18.29 22.49 1.18
CA VAL A 98 -19.01 21.41 1.86
C VAL A 98 -19.07 21.75 3.34
N ARG A 99 -20.23 22.22 3.81
CA ARG A 99 -20.33 22.82 5.13
C ARG A 99 -21.57 22.40 5.92
N ARG A 100 -21.40 22.13 7.22
CA ARG A 100 -22.49 21.82 8.16
C ARG A 100 -23.37 20.62 7.77
N ASN A 101 -22.86 19.71 6.94
CA ASN A 101 -23.58 18.48 6.61
C ASN A 101 -23.45 17.48 7.76
N GLN A 102 -24.42 16.59 7.87
CA GLN A 102 -24.46 15.51 8.87
C GLN A 102 -24.60 14.15 8.17
N LEU A 103 -23.68 13.25 8.43
CA LEU A 103 -23.61 11.92 7.83
C LEU A 103 -23.64 10.90 8.98
N ASP A 104 -24.78 10.26 9.20
CA ASP A 104 -25.07 9.52 10.44
C ASP A 104 -24.53 8.08 10.46
N SER A 105 -24.43 7.43 9.29
CA SER A 105 -23.93 6.06 9.15
C SER A 105 -23.48 5.72 7.73
N ASN A 106 -22.50 4.83 7.57
CA ASN A 106 -22.03 4.25 6.30
C ASN A 106 -21.90 5.27 5.16
N SER A 107 -21.42 6.45 5.49
CA SER A 107 -21.33 7.59 4.58
C SER A 107 -20.17 8.49 4.93
N HIS A 108 -19.59 9.14 3.93
CA HIS A 108 -18.41 9.99 4.11
C HIS A 108 -18.33 11.10 3.08
N ILE A 109 -17.42 12.05 3.33
CA ILE A 109 -17.11 13.14 2.40
C ILE A 109 -15.90 12.72 1.56
N LYS A 110 -15.98 12.91 0.26
CA LYS A 110 -14.92 12.57 -0.68
C LYS A 110 -14.58 13.76 -1.55
N VAL A 111 -13.30 14.13 -1.60
CA VAL A 111 -12.75 15.13 -2.51
C VAL A 111 -11.70 14.44 -3.36
N SER A 112 -11.94 14.32 -4.66
CA SER A 112 -11.08 13.47 -5.50
C SER A 112 -10.86 13.96 -6.93
N GLY A 113 -9.77 13.50 -7.54
CA GLY A 113 -9.38 13.93 -8.88
C GLY A 113 -8.75 15.32 -8.87
N THR A 114 -9.05 16.14 -9.89
CA THR A 114 -8.52 17.50 -10.05
C THR A 114 -9.40 18.56 -9.38
N CYS A 115 -9.63 18.41 -8.08
CA CYS A 115 -10.29 19.42 -7.27
C CYS A 115 -9.30 20.51 -6.83
N ARG A 116 -9.74 21.76 -6.81
CA ARG A 116 -8.98 22.89 -6.29
C ARG A 116 -9.83 23.78 -5.38
N ASP A 117 -9.23 24.27 -4.30
CA ASP A 117 -9.83 25.26 -3.38
C ASP A 117 -11.17 24.78 -2.80
N VAL A 118 -11.17 23.57 -2.21
CA VAL A 118 -12.36 22.98 -1.58
C VAL A 118 -12.34 23.25 -0.09
N LEU A 119 -13.43 23.80 0.45
CA LEU A 119 -13.61 24.01 1.88
C LEU A 119 -14.52 22.93 2.46
N VAL A 120 -14.01 22.13 3.38
CA VAL A 120 -14.77 21.12 4.13
C VAL A 120 -14.85 21.55 5.59
N GLU A 121 -15.97 22.10 6.01
CA GLU A 121 -16.06 22.79 7.31
C GLU A 121 -17.30 22.43 8.13
N ARG A 122 -17.13 22.22 9.45
CA ARG A 122 -18.25 22.02 10.38
C ARG A 122 -19.16 20.85 10.05
N ASN A 123 -18.68 19.85 9.32
CA ASN A 123 -19.46 18.65 9.04
C ASN A 123 -19.35 17.67 10.22
N LEU A 124 -20.38 16.85 10.41
CA LEU A 124 -20.39 15.73 11.35
C LEU A 124 -20.49 14.43 10.55
N VAL A 125 -19.52 13.53 10.72
CA VAL A 125 -19.57 12.18 10.15
C VAL A 125 -19.50 11.16 11.27
N GLN A 126 -20.38 10.16 11.24
CA GLN A 126 -20.53 9.18 12.31
C GLN A 126 -20.69 7.78 11.76
N ASN A 127 -20.27 6.77 12.55
CA ASN A 127 -20.54 5.34 12.29
C ASN A 127 -20.15 4.91 10.86
N SER A 128 -18.93 5.26 10.47
CA SER A 128 -18.41 5.03 9.11
C SER A 128 -16.96 4.55 9.14
N GLU A 129 -16.52 3.85 8.09
CA GLU A 129 -15.12 3.43 7.96
C GLU A 129 -14.17 4.63 7.76
N THR A 130 -14.63 5.65 7.05
CA THR A 130 -13.87 6.86 6.70
C THR A 130 -14.72 8.10 6.98
N GLY A 131 -14.10 9.21 7.40
CA GLY A 131 -14.78 10.49 7.60
C GLY A 131 -14.66 11.40 6.39
N LEU A 132 -13.44 11.82 6.09
CA LEU A 132 -13.07 12.65 4.94
C LEU A 132 -11.95 11.97 4.14
N PHE A 133 -12.16 11.80 2.84
CA PHE A 133 -11.14 11.34 1.91
C PHE A 133 -10.72 12.48 0.97
N ILE A 134 -9.41 12.69 0.81
CA ILE A 134 -8.81 13.66 -0.10
C ILE A 134 -7.78 12.93 -0.97
N SER A 135 -8.01 12.92 -2.29
CA SER A 135 -7.07 12.27 -3.22
C SER A 135 -5.82 13.11 -3.48
N GLN A 136 -4.73 12.46 -3.85
CA GLN A 136 -3.42 13.07 -4.05
C GLN A 136 -3.40 14.26 -5.03
N LYS A 137 -4.29 14.26 -6.05
CA LYS A 137 -4.30 15.27 -7.13
C LYS A 137 -5.07 16.54 -6.75
N CYS A 138 -5.69 16.58 -5.58
CA CYS A 138 -6.41 17.75 -5.09
C CYS A 138 -5.43 18.79 -4.53
N SER A 139 -5.78 20.07 -4.64
CA SER A 139 -4.98 21.16 -4.06
C SER A 139 -5.85 22.22 -3.40
N GLY A 140 -5.33 22.89 -2.37
CA GLY A 140 -6.09 23.91 -1.65
C GLY A 140 -7.32 23.37 -0.89
N VAL A 141 -7.31 22.10 -0.49
CA VAL A 141 -8.39 21.55 0.33
C VAL A 141 -8.20 22.00 1.78
N LEU A 142 -9.07 22.89 2.26
CA LEU A 142 -9.06 23.36 3.64
C LEU A 142 -10.13 22.61 4.43
N GLN A 143 -9.73 21.94 5.51
CA GLN A 143 -10.66 21.39 6.48
C GLN A 143 -10.58 22.14 7.81
N ARG A 144 -11.73 22.42 8.44
CA ARG A 144 -11.77 22.96 9.80
C ARG A 144 -13.05 22.55 10.52
N GLU A 145 -12.94 22.38 11.84
CA GLU A 145 -14.10 22.19 12.73
C GLU A 145 -15.02 21.01 12.33
N ASN A 146 -14.54 20.06 11.53
CA ASN A 146 -15.26 18.82 11.27
C ASN A 146 -15.17 17.92 12.51
N ARG A 147 -16.23 17.15 12.77
CA ARG A 147 -16.30 16.21 13.88
C ARG A 147 -16.52 14.80 13.34
N PHE A 148 -15.78 13.86 13.88
CA PHE A 148 -15.87 12.44 13.54
C PHE A 148 -16.22 11.66 14.82
N GLN A 149 -17.21 10.78 14.77
CA GLN A 149 -17.62 9.99 15.94
C GLN A 149 -17.82 8.53 15.54
N ASN A 150 -17.12 7.61 16.20
CA ASN A 150 -17.11 6.20 15.78
C ASN A 150 -16.73 6.05 14.30
N VAL A 151 -15.66 6.74 13.89
CA VAL A 151 -15.11 6.69 12.53
C VAL A 151 -13.70 6.13 12.60
N LYS A 152 -13.41 5.04 11.88
CA LYS A 152 -12.11 4.36 11.98
C LYS A 152 -10.96 5.18 11.40
N ARG A 153 -11.20 5.87 10.27
CA ARG A 153 -10.24 6.76 9.62
C ARG A 153 -10.89 8.13 9.44
N GLU A 154 -10.69 9.00 10.42
CA GLU A 154 -11.29 10.34 10.43
C GLU A 154 -10.94 11.14 9.16
N VAL A 155 -9.66 11.20 8.81
CA VAL A 155 -9.17 11.85 7.60
C VAL A 155 -8.17 10.95 6.88
N VAL A 156 -8.39 10.75 5.58
CA VAL A 156 -7.45 10.11 4.66
C VAL A 156 -7.05 11.14 3.62
N ASP A 157 -5.87 11.72 3.77
CA ASP A 157 -5.27 12.64 2.79
C ASP A 157 -4.07 11.95 2.14
N GLU A 158 -4.25 11.50 0.91
CA GLU A 158 -3.24 10.70 0.20
C GLU A 158 -1.91 11.46 0.02
N GLU A 159 -1.96 12.77 -0.23
CA GLU A 159 -0.75 13.57 -0.45
C GLU A 159 -0.02 13.85 0.86
N ALA A 160 -0.74 14.15 1.93
CA ALA A 160 -0.15 14.30 3.25
C ALA A 160 0.48 12.99 3.74
N MET A 161 -0.21 11.86 3.54
CA MET A 161 0.30 10.52 3.85
C MET A 161 1.56 10.20 3.03
N ARG A 162 1.56 10.50 1.72
CA ARG A 162 2.73 10.33 0.85
C ARG A 162 3.93 11.15 1.34
N LYS A 163 3.73 12.44 1.67
CA LYS A 163 4.80 13.30 2.19
C LYS A 163 5.36 12.79 3.52
N ALA A 164 4.49 12.36 4.44
CA ALA A 164 4.91 11.78 5.70
C ALA A 164 5.70 10.48 5.50
N ALA A 165 5.27 9.64 4.57
CA ALA A 165 5.97 8.42 4.15
C ALA A 165 7.38 8.72 3.58
N GLU A 166 7.49 9.71 2.68
CA GLU A 166 8.78 10.14 2.12
C GLU A 166 9.72 10.67 3.19
N GLU A 167 9.22 11.50 4.10
CA GLU A 167 10.02 12.05 5.18
C GLU A 167 10.50 10.95 6.15
N ARG A 168 9.65 9.97 6.43
CA ARG A 168 10.04 8.81 7.22
C ARG A 168 11.13 7.98 6.52
N LEU A 169 10.99 7.72 5.22
CA LEU A 169 11.98 6.98 4.43
C LEU A 169 13.34 7.69 4.45
N LYS A 170 13.38 9.02 4.30
CA LYS A 170 14.64 9.80 4.31
C LYS A 170 15.49 9.56 5.54
N GLN A 171 14.87 9.28 6.68
CA GLN A 171 15.60 9.01 7.92
C GLN A 171 16.54 7.81 7.77
N PHE A 172 16.20 6.83 6.93
CA PHE A 172 16.89 5.55 6.79
C PHE A 172 17.85 5.49 5.61
N LEU A 173 17.70 6.37 4.62
CA LEU A 173 18.49 6.34 3.39
C LEU A 173 19.99 6.45 3.70
N GLY A 174 20.79 5.53 3.15
CA GLY A 174 22.25 5.57 3.28
C GLY A 174 22.82 5.17 4.64
N ARG A 175 22.00 4.80 5.64
CA ARG A 175 22.50 4.31 6.94
C ARG A 175 23.34 3.04 6.79
N GLN A 176 24.36 2.90 7.62
CA GLN A 176 25.21 1.70 7.62
C GLN A 176 24.47 0.50 8.22
N GLU A 177 23.68 0.76 9.27
CA GLU A 177 22.84 -0.20 9.98
C GLU A 177 21.60 -0.61 9.16
N PRO A 178 21.08 -1.83 9.38
CA PRO A 178 19.83 -2.24 8.75
C PRO A 178 18.65 -1.39 9.23
N VAL A 179 17.72 -1.16 8.32
CA VAL A 179 16.41 -0.56 8.60
C VAL A 179 15.55 -1.49 9.45
N ALA A 180 15.60 -2.78 9.16
CA ALA A 180 14.90 -3.81 9.91
C ALA A 180 15.76 -5.06 9.99
N ALA A 181 15.71 -5.75 11.14
CA ALA A 181 16.39 -7.02 11.37
C ALA A 181 15.51 -7.97 12.18
N TRP A 182 15.39 -9.22 11.74
CA TRP A 182 14.64 -10.26 12.44
C TRP A 182 15.53 -11.50 12.59
N ASP A 183 15.99 -11.74 13.81
CA ASP A 183 16.72 -12.95 14.25
C ASP A 183 15.77 -14.07 14.70
N PHE A 184 14.48 -13.76 14.85
CA PHE A 184 13.42 -14.66 15.32
C PHE A 184 13.65 -15.29 16.71
N ASP A 185 14.58 -14.75 17.51
CA ASP A 185 14.87 -15.24 18.86
C ASP A 185 13.82 -14.77 19.89
N THR A 186 13.15 -13.64 19.61
CA THR A 186 12.16 -13.05 20.52
C THR A 186 10.83 -12.81 19.81
N MET A 187 9.74 -13.24 20.45
CA MET A 187 8.37 -13.02 20.00
C MET A 187 7.49 -12.51 21.14
N THR A 188 6.79 -11.40 20.91
CA THR A 188 5.86 -10.80 21.88
C THR A 188 4.51 -10.55 21.22
N ALA A 189 3.42 -10.97 21.87
CA ALA A 189 2.04 -10.77 21.39
C ALA A 189 1.82 -11.19 19.91
N GLY A 190 2.38 -12.34 19.51
CA GLY A 190 2.26 -12.87 18.15
C GLY A 190 3.07 -12.12 17.08
N ARG A 191 4.11 -11.37 17.48
CA ARG A 191 4.99 -10.64 16.57
C ARG A 191 6.46 -10.94 16.90
N PHE A 192 7.25 -11.28 15.89
CA PHE A 192 8.69 -11.36 16.03
C PHE A 192 9.28 -9.96 16.17
N SER A 193 10.17 -9.80 17.15
CA SER A 193 10.82 -8.52 17.44
C SER A 193 11.73 -8.09 16.29
N ASP A 194 11.83 -6.78 16.10
CA ASP A 194 12.77 -6.16 15.16
C ASP A 194 14.00 -5.76 15.95
N SER A 195 15.10 -6.50 15.78
CA SER A 195 16.34 -6.31 16.53
C SER A 195 17.15 -5.10 16.04
N SER A 196 16.74 -4.43 14.97
CA SER A 196 17.33 -3.13 14.57
C SER A 196 16.93 -1.98 15.51
N GLY A 197 15.87 -2.16 16.30
CA GLY A 197 15.34 -1.13 17.21
C GLY A 197 14.42 -0.11 16.54
N ASN A 198 14.09 -0.25 15.25
CA ASN A 198 13.26 0.70 14.50
C ASN A 198 11.75 0.40 14.57
N GLY A 199 11.35 -0.68 15.27
CA GLY A 199 9.96 -1.00 15.58
C GLY A 199 9.19 -1.74 14.48
N PHE A 200 9.89 -2.29 13.47
CA PHE A 200 9.29 -3.02 12.35
C PHE A 200 8.95 -4.48 12.72
N HIS A 201 8.26 -4.71 13.83
CA HIS A 201 7.94 -6.06 14.30
C HIS A 201 7.08 -6.84 13.30
N ALA A 202 7.47 -8.07 12.99
CA ALA A 202 6.83 -8.92 11.99
C ALA A 202 5.71 -9.77 12.62
N GLY A 203 4.46 -9.49 12.27
CA GLY A 203 3.28 -10.15 12.83
C GLY A 203 2.95 -11.48 12.14
N LEU A 204 2.59 -12.49 12.94
CA LEU A 204 2.18 -13.80 12.47
C LEU A 204 0.85 -13.75 11.71
N ASN A 205 0.81 -14.43 10.56
CA ASN A 205 -0.41 -14.69 9.81
C ASN A 205 -0.41 -16.15 9.36
N GLY A 206 -1.23 -17.01 9.99
CA GLY A 206 -1.28 -18.45 9.67
C GLY A 206 -0.15 -19.26 10.30
N GLY A 207 0.24 -20.37 9.63
CA GLY A 207 1.20 -21.36 10.12
C GLY A 207 2.68 -20.94 10.09
N VAL A 208 3.07 -20.01 10.97
CA VAL A 208 4.47 -19.68 11.25
C VAL A 208 4.75 -19.83 12.74
N LYS A 209 5.91 -20.40 13.10
CA LYS A 209 6.33 -20.57 14.50
C LYS A 209 7.85 -20.45 14.66
N ALA A 210 8.30 -20.08 15.85
CA ALA A 210 9.71 -20.15 16.20
C ALA A 210 10.12 -21.62 16.45
N VAL A 211 11.31 -22.01 15.99
CA VAL A 211 11.91 -23.33 16.27
C VAL A 211 13.39 -23.18 16.60
N ALA A 212 13.91 -24.06 17.45
CA ALA A 212 15.35 -24.13 17.70
C ALA A 212 16.13 -24.62 16.46
N GLY A 213 17.44 -24.38 16.44
CA GLY A 213 18.33 -24.81 15.35
C GLY A 213 18.37 -23.83 14.18
N GLY A 214 18.14 -22.55 14.47
CA GLY A 214 18.49 -21.45 13.57
C GLY A 214 19.99 -21.37 13.33
N ILE A 215 20.37 -20.50 12.41
CA ILE A 215 21.76 -20.07 12.21
C ILE A 215 22.31 -19.52 13.51
N ARG A 216 21.49 -18.73 14.23
CA ARG A 216 21.81 -18.24 15.56
C ARG A 216 20.58 -18.32 16.46
N GLY A 217 20.53 -19.35 17.30
CA GLY A 217 19.42 -19.51 18.23
C GLY A 217 18.19 -20.14 17.57
N GLN A 218 17.10 -19.40 17.48
CA GLN A 218 15.86 -19.82 16.85
C GLN A 218 15.79 -19.40 15.38
N ALA A 219 14.82 -19.95 14.66
CA ALA A 219 14.47 -19.55 13.30
C ALA A 219 12.94 -19.54 13.15
N ALA A 220 12.45 -18.78 12.17
CA ALA A 220 11.04 -18.83 11.79
C ALA A 220 10.80 -20.02 10.86
N ASN A 221 9.96 -20.97 11.30
CA ASN A 221 9.50 -22.11 10.52
C ASN A 221 8.16 -21.81 9.84
N PHE A 222 8.16 -21.86 8.51
CA PHE A 222 6.98 -21.68 7.66
C PHE A 222 6.49 -23.06 7.19
N ASP A 223 5.20 -23.36 7.40
CA ASP A 223 4.60 -24.66 7.05
C ASP A 223 3.93 -24.69 5.66
N GLY A 224 3.93 -23.58 4.93
CA GLY A 224 3.28 -23.44 3.63
C GLY A 224 1.86 -22.88 3.69
N THR A 225 1.35 -22.56 4.88
CA THR A 225 0.03 -21.94 5.11
C THR A 225 0.12 -20.54 5.71
N GLY A 226 1.27 -20.19 6.28
CA GLY A 226 1.49 -18.92 6.96
C GLY A 226 2.61 -18.05 6.38
N TYR A 227 2.61 -16.79 6.81
CA TYR A 227 3.60 -15.78 6.48
C TYR A 227 3.75 -14.77 7.63
N LEU A 228 4.78 -13.93 7.55
CA LEU A 228 4.93 -12.78 8.44
C LEU A 228 4.61 -11.49 7.69
N LYS A 229 3.96 -10.56 8.38
CA LYS A 229 3.53 -9.27 7.84
C LYS A 229 4.14 -8.14 8.66
N VAL A 230 4.77 -7.18 7.99
CA VAL A 230 5.22 -5.93 8.57
C VAL A 230 4.38 -4.82 7.95
N ASP A 231 3.50 -4.22 8.75
CA ASP A 231 2.57 -3.15 8.34
C ASP A 231 3.32 -1.81 8.22
N GLU A 232 4.19 -1.74 7.22
CA GLU A 232 4.98 -0.56 6.88
C GLU A 232 4.84 -0.24 5.39
N PRO A 233 4.12 0.84 5.03
CA PRO A 233 3.82 1.13 3.63
C PRO A 233 5.00 1.76 2.88
N ALA A 234 5.92 2.45 3.57
CA ALA A 234 6.79 3.42 2.92
C ALA A 234 8.28 3.06 2.96
N VAL A 235 8.80 2.71 4.13
CA VAL A 235 10.25 2.68 4.37
C VAL A 235 10.97 1.64 3.51
N PHE A 236 10.31 0.55 3.13
CA PHE A 236 10.88 -0.48 2.25
C PHE A 236 10.83 -0.15 0.75
N ASN A 237 10.39 1.06 0.37
CA ASN A 237 10.39 1.56 -1.01
C ASN A 237 11.68 2.33 -1.39
N ALA A 238 12.78 2.17 -0.64
CA ALA A 238 14.01 2.90 -0.91
C ALA A 238 14.52 2.68 -2.37
N PRO A 239 15.07 3.71 -3.02
CA PRO A 239 15.71 3.59 -4.35
C PRO A 239 16.74 2.46 -4.40
N ASP A 240 17.68 2.51 -3.46
CA ASP A 240 18.67 1.48 -3.22
C ASP A 240 18.23 0.63 -2.04
N VAL A 241 18.24 -0.69 -2.22
CA VAL A 241 17.80 -1.65 -1.20
C VAL A 241 18.76 -2.82 -1.19
N SER A 242 19.13 -3.27 0.00
CA SER A 242 19.77 -4.59 0.15
C SER A 242 18.95 -5.45 1.09
N ILE A 243 18.81 -6.71 0.72
CA ILE A 243 18.12 -7.73 1.50
C ILE A 243 19.13 -8.83 1.74
N SER A 244 19.27 -9.28 2.99
CA SER A 244 20.15 -10.38 3.36
C SER A 244 19.42 -11.29 4.34
N LEU A 245 19.52 -12.59 4.16
CA LEU A 245 18.89 -13.57 5.04
C LEU A 245 19.55 -14.94 4.92
N TRP A 246 19.30 -15.78 5.90
CA TRP A 246 19.54 -17.22 5.79
C TRP A 246 18.24 -17.96 5.49
N VAL A 247 18.32 -18.93 4.59
CA VAL A 247 17.19 -19.75 4.15
C VAL A 247 17.54 -21.23 4.16
N LYS A 248 16.61 -22.05 4.65
CA LYS A 248 16.68 -23.51 4.59
C LYS A 248 15.36 -24.06 4.04
N PRO A 249 15.23 -24.18 2.71
CA PRO A 249 14.01 -24.66 2.07
C PRO A 249 13.75 -26.12 2.47
N ALA A 250 12.55 -26.45 2.93
CA ALA A 250 12.14 -27.84 3.14
C ALA A 250 11.73 -28.52 1.82
N THR A 251 11.36 -27.72 0.82
CA THR A 251 11.13 -28.18 -0.55
C THR A 251 11.57 -27.11 -1.55
N LEU A 252 12.11 -27.54 -2.68
CA LEU A 252 12.41 -26.69 -3.82
C LEU A 252 11.36 -26.83 -4.94
N ARG A 253 10.26 -27.56 -4.70
CA ARG A 253 9.19 -27.70 -5.71
C ARG A 253 8.47 -26.37 -5.93
N GLY A 254 8.35 -26.01 -7.21
CA GLY A 254 7.68 -24.81 -7.66
C GLY A 254 8.45 -23.53 -7.32
N ARG A 255 7.72 -22.42 -7.34
CA ARG A 255 8.20 -21.10 -6.96
C ARG A 255 7.60 -20.69 -5.62
N ARG A 256 8.42 -20.17 -4.70
CA ARG A 256 7.96 -19.73 -3.37
C ARG A 256 8.61 -18.41 -2.98
N GLY A 257 7.80 -17.49 -2.46
CA GLY A 257 8.25 -16.18 -2.00
C GLY A 257 9.00 -16.26 -0.67
N ILE A 258 10.18 -15.68 -0.61
CA ILE A 258 10.99 -15.59 0.61
C ILE A 258 10.72 -14.26 1.31
N ILE A 259 10.81 -13.16 0.58
CA ILE A 259 10.47 -11.82 1.08
C ILE A 259 10.03 -10.93 -0.08
N ALA A 260 8.96 -10.17 0.12
CA ALA A 260 8.36 -9.37 -0.93
C ALA A 260 7.73 -8.09 -0.37
N LYS A 261 7.97 -6.96 -1.03
CA LYS A 261 7.18 -5.73 -0.85
C LYS A 261 6.05 -5.76 -1.86
N ARG A 262 5.13 -6.73 -1.74
CA ARG A 262 4.03 -6.90 -2.70
C ARG A 262 2.87 -7.64 -2.04
N TYR A 263 1.67 -7.11 -2.19
CA TYR A 263 0.45 -7.73 -1.69
C TYR A 263 -0.73 -7.39 -2.62
N ALA A 264 -1.76 -8.25 -2.67
CA ALA A 264 -3.01 -8.01 -3.40
C ALA A 264 -2.87 -7.59 -4.89
N GLY A 265 -1.90 -8.14 -5.64
CA GLY A 265 -1.75 -7.86 -7.07
C GLY A 265 -1.19 -6.47 -7.41
N SER A 266 -0.61 -5.77 -6.43
CA SER A 266 0.02 -4.46 -6.63
C SER A 266 1.28 -4.50 -7.51
N ALA A 267 1.75 -3.32 -7.90
CA ALA A 267 3.14 -3.08 -8.29
C ALA A 267 4.11 -3.67 -7.26
N ALA A 268 5.32 -4.01 -7.68
CA ALA A 268 6.29 -4.73 -6.86
C ALA A 268 7.65 -4.01 -6.83
N PRO A 269 7.96 -3.24 -5.78
CA PRO A 269 9.31 -2.73 -5.51
C PRO A 269 10.37 -3.83 -5.50
N PHE A 270 10.05 -4.99 -4.92
CA PHE A 270 10.84 -6.21 -5.02
C PHE A 270 10.07 -7.45 -4.58
N VAL A 271 10.48 -8.59 -5.13
CA VAL A 271 10.14 -9.94 -4.72
C VAL A 271 11.41 -10.78 -4.81
N LEU A 272 11.85 -11.33 -3.68
CA LEU A 272 12.88 -12.35 -3.60
C LEU A 272 12.20 -13.70 -3.35
N SER A 273 12.51 -14.67 -4.21
CA SER A 273 11.90 -16.00 -4.21
C SER A 273 12.94 -17.08 -4.49
N HIS A 274 12.54 -18.34 -4.39
CA HIS A 274 13.22 -19.42 -5.08
C HIS A 274 12.29 -20.07 -6.10
N SER A 275 12.86 -20.60 -7.19
CA SER A 275 12.17 -21.37 -8.22
C SER A 275 13.01 -22.60 -8.54
N GLY A 276 12.57 -23.77 -8.11
CA GLY A 276 13.50 -24.89 -8.01
C GLY A 276 14.62 -24.55 -7.03
N ALA A 277 15.85 -24.96 -7.38
CA ALA A 277 17.08 -24.63 -6.67
C ALA A 277 17.64 -23.24 -6.98
N ALA A 278 17.03 -22.48 -7.90
CA ALA A 278 17.49 -21.14 -8.25
C ALA A 278 16.88 -20.07 -7.34
N VAL A 279 17.62 -19.00 -7.08
CA VAL A 279 17.12 -17.78 -6.44
C VAL A 279 16.55 -16.87 -7.53
N GLY A 280 15.34 -16.36 -7.33
CA GLY A 280 14.66 -15.47 -8.26
C GLY A 280 14.47 -14.07 -7.69
N PHE A 281 14.64 -13.06 -8.54
CA PHE A 281 14.34 -11.68 -8.21
C PHE A 281 13.38 -11.08 -9.24
N GLU A 282 12.38 -10.36 -8.75
CA GLU A 282 11.40 -9.67 -9.60
C GLU A 282 11.04 -8.30 -9.02
N ALA A 283 10.78 -7.35 -9.91
CA ALA A 283 10.23 -6.05 -9.57
C ALA A 283 9.58 -5.43 -10.81
N THR A 284 8.65 -4.51 -10.57
CA THR A 284 8.05 -3.68 -11.61
C THR A 284 8.74 -2.31 -11.70
N ASP A 285 8.82 -1.76 -12.91
CA ASP A 285 9.14 -0.34 -13.10
C ASP A 285 7.91 0.56 -12.84
N GLU A 286 8.09 1.87 -12.89
CA GLU A 286 7.03 2.86 -12.68
C GLU A 286 5.86 2.76 -13.69
N ASP A 287 6.07 2.13 -14.84
CA ASP A 287 5.03 1.80 -15.83
C ASP A 287 4.27 0.50 -15.47
N ASN A 288 4.56 -0.11 -14.32
CA ASN A 288 4.07 -1.41 -13.87
C ASN A 288 4.50 -2.60 -14.76
N LYS A 289 5.57 -2.46 -15.55
CA LYS A 289 6.13 -3.58 -16.34
C LYS A 289 7.12 -4.36 -15.49
N TRP A 290 7.12 -5.69 -15.61
CA TRP A 290 8.00 -6.62 -14.89
C TRP A 290 9.45 -6.61 -15.42
N SER A 291 10.10 -5.46 -15.31
CA SER A 291 11.36 -5.16 -15.99
C SER A 291 12.58 -5.75 -15.27
N PHE A 292 12.45 -6.22 -14.03
CA PHE A 292 13.57 -6.71 -13.22
C PHE A 292 13.58 -8.24 -13.04
N ASN A 293 12.76 -9.00 -13.77
CA ASN A 293 12.62 -10.44 -13.54
C ASN A 293 13.82 -11.24 -14.07
N PHE A 294 14.44 -12.05 -13.22
CA PHE A 294 15.47 -13.04 -13.58
C PHE A 294 15.65 -14.08 -12.46
N VAL A 295 16.32 -15.19 -12.79
CA VAL A 295 16.69 -16.25 -11.85
C VAL A 295 18.18 -16.54 -11.94
N SER A 296 18.75 -17.06 -10.87
CA SER A 296 20.12 -17.56 -10.84
C SER A 296 20.27 -18.93 -11.48
N LYS A 297 21.52 -19.39 -11.59
CA LYS A 297 21.81 -20.84 -11.67
C LYS A 297 21.36 -21.54 -10.36
N PRO A 298 21.08 -22.85 -10.38
CA PRO A 298 20.81 -23.62 -9.17
C PRO A 298 21.89 -23.40 -8.09
N ALA A 299 21.47 -22.99 -6.89
CA ALA A 299 22.36 -22.65 -5.78
C ALA A 299 21.84 -23.10 -4.40
N LEU A 300 20.54 -23.43 -4.29
CA LEU A 300 19.92 -23.91 -3.04
C LEU A 300 19.82 -25.44 -3.02
N LYS A 301 19.78 -26.01 -1.82
CA LYS A 301 19.57 -27.45 -1.59
C LYS A 301 18.48 -27.63 -0.54
N GLU A 302 17.62 -28.63 -0.74
CA GLU A 302 16.59 -28.97 0.25
C GLU A 302 17.24 -29.35 1.58
N GLY A 303 16.68 -28.82 2.68
CA GLY A 303 17.11 -29.12 4.03
C GLY A 303 18.51 -28.61 4.38
N GLN A 304 19.11 -27.70 3.60
CA GLN A 304 20.41 -27.09 3.91
C GLN A 304 20.30 -25.58 3.99
N TRP A 305 21.01 -25.00 4.95
CA TRP A 305 21.12 -23.55 5.10
C TRP A 305 21.96 -22.96 3.95
N ALA A 306 21.49 -21.84 3.41
CA ALA A 306 22.24 -20.97 2.52
C ALA A 306 21.99 -19.52 2.93
N HIS A 307 23.03 -18.70 2.86
CA HIS A 307 22.89 -17.25 2.95
C HIS A 307 22.52 -16.73 1.57
N VAL A 308 21.47 -15.92 1.48
CA VAL A 308 21.00 -15.29 0.25
C VAL A 308 20.98 -13.78 0.45
N ALA A 309 21.49 -13.04 -0.54
CA ALA A 309 21.32 -11.60 -0.57
C ALA A 309 20.91 -11.09 -1.96
N ALA A 310 20.14 -10.01 -1.97
CA ALA A 310 19.82 -9.23 -3.15
C ALA A 310 20.23 -7.79 -2.91
N VAL A 311 21.12 -7.26 -3.76
CA VAL A 311 21.55 -5.87 -3.73
C VAL A 311 20.95 -5.18 -4.95
N LEU A 312 20.13 -4.17 -4.70
CA LEU A 312 19.46 -3.37 -5.70
C LEU A 312 20.05 -1.96 -5.64
N GLN A 313 20.49 -1.46 -6.79
CA GLN A 313 21.00 -0.11 -6.94
C GLN A 313 20.27 0.57 -8.09
N GLN A 314 19.56 1.67 -7.78
CA GLN A 314 18.80 2.41 -8.77
C GLN A 314 19.72 2.97 -9.86
N GLY A 315 19.28 2.92 -11.12
CA GLY A 315 20.10 3.31 -12.26
C GLY A 315 21.15 2.28 -12.69
N VAL A 316 21.36 1.21 -11.90
CA VAL A 316 22.34 0.16 -12.20
C VAL A 316 21.64 -1.18 -12.44
N GLY A 317 20.90 -1.69 -11.47
CA GLY A 317 20.23 -2.98 -11.56
C GLY A 317 20.26 -3.77 -10.25
N VAL A 318 20.25 -5.09 -10.36
CA VAL A 318 20.18 -6.02 -9.22
C VAL A 318 21.25 -7.09 -9.33
N THR A 319 21.92 -7.37 -8.22
CA THR A 319 22.87 -8.48 -8.07
C THR A 319 22.39 -9.41 -6.96
N LEU A 320 22.37 -10.71 -7.27
CA LEU A 320 22.02 -11.77 -6.33
C LEU A 320 23.29 -12.48 -5.85
N TYR A 321 23.31 -12.82 -4.58
CA TYR A 321 24.41 -13.50 -3.90
C TYR A 321 23.92 -14.75 -3.18
N VAL A 322 24.76 -15.78 -3.16
CA VAL A 322 24.59 -16.94 -2.30
C VAL A 322 25.91 -17.24 -1.59
N ASN A 323 25.87 -17.38 -0.26
CA ASN A 323 27.03 -17.61 0.59
C ASN A 323 28.16 -16.58 0.34
N GLY A 324 27.77 -15.31 0.28
CA GLY A 324 28.69 -14.18 0.06
C GLY A 324 29.17 -13.99 -1.40
N GLN A 325 28.94 -14.95 -2.30
CA GLN A 325 29.42 -14.88 -3.68
C GLN A 325 28.31 -14.43 -4.65
N PRO A 326 28.60 -13.54 -5.62
CA PRO A 326 27.62 -13.14 -6.63
C PRO A 326 27.31 -14.32 -7.56
N ILE A 327 26.03 -14.64 -7.75
CA ILE A 327 25.59 -15.77 -8.58
C ILE A 327 24.80 -15.37 -9.83
N ALA A 328 24.29 -14.15 -9.90
CA ALA A 328 23.54 -13.61 -11.01
C ALA A 328 23.40 -12.09 -10.91
N GLU A 329 23.27 -11.41 -12.05
CA GLU A 329 22.99 -9.99 -12.12
C GLU A 329 22.03 -9.66 -13.26
N LYS A 330 21.30 -8.56 -13.11
CA LYS A 330 20.50 -7.95 -14.17
C LYS A 330 20.70 -6.45 -14.16
N LYS A 331 21.33 -5.92 -15.20
CA LYS A 331 21.43 -4.47 -15.42
C LYS A 331 20.09 -3.93 -15.86
N ASN A 332 19.58 -2.92 -15.17
CA ASN A 332 18.37 -2.21 -15.55
C ASN A 332 18.39 -0.81 -14.91
N PRO A 333 18.48 0.27 -15.72
CA PRO A 333 18.54 1.63 -15.20
C PRO A 333 17.18 2.22 -14.84
N ALA A 334 16.07 1.54 -15.18
CA ALA A 334 14.73 2.05 -14.92
C ALA A 334 14.50 2.27 -13.40
N PRO A 335 13.72 3.30 -13.01
CA PRO A 335 13.23 3.41 -11.65
C PRO A 335 12.25 2.28 -11.34
N ARG A 336 12.24 1.80 -10.10
CA ARG A 336 11.27 0.79 -9.64
C ARG A 336 9.99 1.47 -9.18
N ALA A 337 8.85 0.82 -9.40
CA ALA A 337 7.61 1.26 -8.79
C ALA A 337 7.70 1.19 -7.27
N THR A 338 6.99 2.09 -6.61
CA THR A 338 6.70 2.03 -5.18
C THR A 338 5.29 1.46 -4.96
N ASN A 339 4.98 1.02 -3.74
CA ASN A 339 3.61 0.71 -3.34
C ASN A 339 3.39 1.01 -1.86
N ASP A 340 2.13 1.03 -1.44
CA ASP A 340 1.69 1.22 -0.06
C ASP A 340 1.42 -0.10 0.69
N GLN A 341 1.78 -1.23 0.08
CA GLN A 341 1.51 -2.57 0.61
C GLN A 341 2.46 -2.94 1.76
N PRO A 342 2.09 -3.86 2.66
CA PRO A 342 3.00 -4.36 3.68
C PRO A 342 4.23 -5.08 3.08
N LEU A 343 5.29 -5.20 3.88
CA LEU A 343 6.37 -6.15 3.61
C LEU A 343 5.97 -7.53 4.12
N ILE A 344 6.17 -8.54 3.29
CA ILE A 344 5.77 -9.93 3.54
C ILE A 344 7.00 -10.82 3.55
N LEU A 345 7.15 -11.65 4.59
CA LEU A 345 8.16 -12.71 4.64
C LEU A 345 7.45 -14.07 4.54
N GLY A 346 7.99 -14.97 3.74
CA GLY A 346 7.50 -16.33 3.56
C GLY A 346 6.26 -16.47 2.67
N ARG A 347 5.92 -15.45 1.88
CA ARG A 347 4.86 -15.53 0.86
C ARG A 347 5.12 -14.59 -0.30
N GLU A 348 4.74 -15.04 -1.49
CA GLU A 348 4.47 -14.19 -2.64
C GLU A 348 3.01 -14.36 -3.10
N ALA A 349 2.33 -13.26 -3.42
CA ALA A 349 0.95 -13.24 -3.90
C ALA A 349 0.78 -13.47 -5.42
N TRP A 350 1.64 -14.30 -6.05
CA TRP A 350 1.59 -14.55 -7.51
C TRP A 350 0.27 -15.22 -7.94
N GLY A 351 -0.25 -16.15 -7.14
CA GLY A 351 -1.54 -16.84 -7.38
C GLY A 351 -2.79 -16.05 -6.99
N GLY A 352 -2.67 -14.76 -6.66
CA GLY A 352 -3.77 -13.93 -6.14
C GLY A 352 -3.96 -14.01 -4.62
N ASP A 353 -4.97 -13.29 -4.13
CA ASP A 353 -5.41 -13.30 -2.73
C ASP A 353 -6.95 -13.54 -2.68
N PRO A 354 -7.43 -14.68 -2.15
CA PRO A 354 -6.66 -15.84 -1.68
C PRO A 354 -5.93 -16.55 -2.85
N PRO A 355 -4.88 -17.35 -2.57
CA PRO A 355 -4.18 -18.10 -3.61
C PRO A 355 -5.14 -19.07 -4.33
N LYS A 356 -5.07 -19.13 -5.66
CA LYS A 356 -5.87 -20.05 -6.48
C LYS A 356 -5.02 -21.23 -6.99
N GLY A 357 -5.52 -22.46 -6.84
CA GLY A 357 -4.88 -23.67 -7.37
C GLY A 357 -3.65 -24.17 -6.60
N ASP A 358 -2.81 -24.96 -7.24
CA ASP A 358 -1.63 -25.63 -6.65
C ASP A 358 -0.35 -24.77 -6.62
N THR A 359 -0.48 -23.44 -6.67
CA THR A 359 0.66 -22.51 -6.65
C THR A 359 0.78 -21.84 -5.28
N PRO A 360 1.19 -22.57 -4.22
CA PRO A 360 1.39 -21.97 -2.93
C PRO A 360 2.64 -21.08 -3.01
N GLY A 361 2.44 -19.80 -3.29
CA GLY A 361 3.49 -18.78 -3.19
C GLY A 361 4.07 -18.66 -1.78
N PHE A 362 3.55 -19.42 -0.82
CA PHE A 362 4.08 -19.60 0.53
C PHE A 362 5.38 -20.37 0.55
N PHE A 363 6.29 -19.91 1.38
CA PHE A 363 7.52 -20.61 1.70
C PHE A 363 7.25 -21.82 2.61
N ILE A 364 8.06 -22.86 2.47
CA ILE A 364 8.08 -24.01 3.38
C ILE A 364 9.53 -24.26 3.75
N GLY A 365 9.86 -24.11 5.03
CA GLY A 365 11.23 -24.20 5.52
C GLY A 365 11.52 -23.18 6.60
N LEU A 366 12.81 -22.92 6.83
CA LEU A 366 13.28 -21.99 7.85
C LEU A 366 13.86 -20.71 7.23
N LEU A 367 13.54 -19.57 7.84
CA LEU A 367 14.25 -18.31 7.63
C LEU A 367 14.90 -17.88 8.94
N ASP A 368 16.07 -17.26 8.82
CA ASP A 368 16.80 -16.69 9.96
C ASP A 368 17.60 -15.45 9.54
N GLU A 369 17.94 -14.59 10.50
CA GLU A 369 18.81 -13.41 10.34
C GLU A 369 18.40 -12.52 9.15
N VAL A 370 17.09 -12.26 9.01
CA VAL A 370 16.55 -11.47 7.89
C VAL A 370 16.80 -9.99 8.14
N LYS A 371 17.50 -9.32 7.23
CA LYS A 371 17.86 -7.90 7.34
C LYS A 371 17.58 -7.15 6.05
N VAL A 372 17.16 -5.90 6.19
CA VAL A 372 16.88 -4.99 5.06
C VAL A 372 17.59 -3.66 5.29
N TRP A 373 18.28 -3.15 4.28
CA TRP A 373 18.93 -1.84 4.28
C TRP A 373 18.30 -0.94 3.22
N ALA A 374 18.24 0.37 3.50
CA ALA A 374 17.85 1.41 2.54
C ALA A 374 19.09 2.00 1.82
N ARG A 375 19.98 1.09 1.40
CA ARG A 375 21.16 1.36 0.57
C ARG A 375 21.62 0.08 -0.13
N ALA A 376 22.47 0.24 -1.13
CA ALA A 376 23.20 -0.86 -1.73
C ALA A 376 24.40 -1.25 -0.84
N LEU A 377 24.48 -2.52 -0.44
CA LEU A 377 25.66 -3.09 0.20
C LEU A 377 26.74 -3.36 -0.86
N THR A 378 27.99 -3.16 -0.47
CA THR A 378 29.14 -3.59 -1.27
C THR A 378 29.32 -5.11 -1.22
N PRO A 379 30.02 -5.73 -2.19
CA PRO A 379 30.32 -7.15 -2.15
C PRO A 379 31.02 -7.60 -0.85
N ALA A 380 31.91 -6.76 -0.30
CA ALA A 380 32.60 -7.05 0.96
C ALA A 380 31.64 -7.04 2.17
N GLU A 381 30.65 -6.13 2.19
CA GLU A 381 29.63 -6.13 3.24
C GLU A 381 28.71 -7.34 3.16
N VAL A 382 28.34 -7.78 1.95
CA VAL A 382 27.55 -9.01 1.75
C VAL A 382 28.32 -10.23 2.23
N GLN A 383 29.62 -10.32 1.90
CA GLN A 383 30.51 -11.37 2.40
C GLN A 383 30.60 -11.33 3.94
N GLY A 384 30.71 -10.16 4.55
CA GLY A 384 30.72 -10.01 6.00
C GLY A 384 29.43 -10.47 6.68
N GLU A 385 28.25 -10.22 6.08
CA GLU A 385 26.98 -10.75 6.61
C GLU A 385 26.90 -12.28 6.52
N PHE A 386 27.42 -12.88 5.46
CA PHE A 386 27.55 -14.34 5.36
C PHE A 386 28.47 -14.89 6.47
N GLU A 387 29.66 -14.31 6.65
CA GLU A 387 30.63 -14.80 7.62
C GLU A 387 30.13 -14.71 9.07
N LYS A 388 29.44 -13.61 9.44
CA LYS A 388 28.85 -13.45 10.77
C LYS A 388 27.85 -14.56 11.11
N GLY A 389 27.06 -15.02 10.13
CA GLY A 389 26.12 -16.12 10.31
C GLY A 389 26.79 -17.50 10.28
N ALA A 390 27.85 -17.66 9.50
CA ALA A 390 28.55 -18.94 9.37
C ALA A 390 29.44 -19.29 10.58
N GLN A 391 29.77 -18.31 11.43
CA GLN A 391 30.54 -18.55 12.65
C GLN A 391 29.71 -19.31 13.71
N PRO A 392 30.27 -20.35 14.34
CA PRO A 392 29.66 -20.97 15.52
C PRO A 392 29.51 -19.94 16.65
N LYS A 393 28.44 -20.04 17.45
CA LYS A 393 28.31 -19.28 18.70
C LYS A 393 29.39 -19.69 19.71
#